data_AF-A0A4V0NGI7-F1
#
_entry.id   AF-A0A4V0NGI7-F1
#
_cell.length_a   1.000
_cell.length_b   1.000
_cell.length_c   1.000
_cell.angle_alpha   90.00
_cell.angle_beta   90.00
_cell.angle_gamma   90.00
#
_symmetry.space_group_name_H-M   'P 1'
#
loop_
_entity.id
_entity.type
_entity.pdbx_description
1 polymer ?
#
loop_
_entity_poly.entity_id
_entity_poly.type
_entity_poly.pdbx_seq_one_letter_code
_entity_poly.pdbx_strand_id
1 'polypeptide(L)'
;MDALSLEAELLRLGACEEGRAWARGKALAEAWGTCARGDWLMWLAVRVGVDRRRIVLAACACARLTLEHAFDDEAALRSRA
;
A
#
# COMPACT_ATOMS: atom_id res chain seq x y z
N MET A 1 -25.13 -4.91 5.15
CA MET A 1 -23.77 -5.48 5.24
C MET A 1 -23.31 -5.17 6.64
N ASP A 2 -23.31 -6.18 7.50
CA ASP A 2 -22.95 -6.05 8.90
C ASP A 2 -21.53 -5.49 8.99
N ALA A 3 -21.40 -4.30 9.58
CA ALA A 3 -20.18 -3.51 9.58
C ALA A 3 -19.16 -4.14 10.53
N LEU A 4 -18.49 -5.20 10.09
CA LEU A 4 -17.21 -5.59 10.66
C LEU A 4 -16.30 -4.36 10.57
N SER A 5 -15.69 -3.98 11.69
CA SER A 5 -14.76 -2.87 11.72
C SER A 5 -13.62 -3.12 10.74
N LEU A 6 -13.03 -2.05 10.20
CA LEU A 6 -11.86 -2.17 9.34
C LEU A 6 -10.75 -2.99 10.01
N GLU A 7 -10.58 -2.83 11.32
CA GLU A 7 -9.65 -3.64 12.12
C GLU A 7 -9.96 -5.14 12.07
N ALA A 8 -11.23 -5.54 12.22
CA ALA A 8 -11.64 -6.94 12.16
C ALA A 8 -11.41 -7.54 10.77
N GLU A 9 -11.66 -6.77 9.71
CA GLU A 9 -11.38 -7.20 8.34
C GLU A 9 -9.87 -7.34 8.08
N LEU A 10 -9.06 -6.40 8.57
CA LEU A 10 -7.60 -6.48 8.51
C LEU A 10 -7.07 -7.68 9.29
N LEU A 11 -7.65 -8.01 10.45
CA LEU A 11 -7.34 -9.23 11.19
C LEU A 11 -7.66 -10.48 10.37
N ARG A 12 -8.85 -10.55 9.76
CA ARG A 12 -9.27 -11.67 8.90
C ARG A 12 -8.35 -11.84 7.69
N LEU A 13 -7.87 -10.74 7.12
CA LEU A 13 -6.89 -10.73 6.03
C LEU A 13 -5.46 -11.00 6.53
N GLY A 14 -5.19 -11.11 7.83
CA GLY A 14 -3.84 -11.35 8.34
C GLY A 14 -2.89 -10.17 8.16
N ALA A 15 -3.40 -8.95 8.35
CA ALA A 15 -2.57 -7.75 8.46
C ALA A 15 -1.68 -7.82 9.70
N CYS A 16 -0.53 -7.14 9.65
CA CYS A 16 0.35 -7.00 10.80
C CYS A 16 -0.33 -6.22 11.94
N GLU A 17 0.18 -6.38 13.15
CA GLU A 17 -0.40 -5.77 14.35
C GLU A 17 -0.41 -4.24 14.25
N GLU A 18 0.67 -3.65 13.75
CA GLU A 18 0.81 -2.20 13.61
C GLU A 18 -0.24 -1.62 12.65
N GLY A 19 -0.48 -2.30 11.53
CA GLY A 19 -1.49 -1.89 10.55
C GLY A 19 -2.90 -1.93 11.12
N ARG A 20 -3.21 -2.98 11.89
CA ARG A 20 -4.50 -3.11 12.59
C ARG A 20 -4.68 -2.03 13.66
N ALA A 21 -3.66 -1.83 14.50
CA ALA A 21 -3.70 -0.83 15.56
C ALA A 21 -3.88 0.58 15.00
N TRP A 22 -3.21 0.91 13.89
CA TRP A 22 -3.36 2.19 13.22
C TRP A 22 -4.77 2.38 12.64
N ALA A 23 -5.36 1.34 12.05
CA ALA A 23 -6.69 1.36 11.42
C ALA A 23 -7.86 1.31 12.42
N ARG A 24 -7.60 1.01 13.70
CA ARG A 24 -8.63 0.93 14.74
C ARG A 24 -9.49 2.19 14.80
N GLY A 25 -10.80 1.98 14.81
CA GLY A 25 -11.81 3.05 14.85
C GLY A 25 -12.03 3.81 13.55
N LYS A 26 -11.24 3.55 12.49
CA LYS A 26 -11.36 4.24 11.20
C LYS A 26 -12.30 3.50 10.25
N ALA A 27 -13.03 4.26 9.45
CA ALA A 27 -13.68 3.72 8.27
C ALA A 27 -12.64 3.47 7.16
N LEU A 28 -12.96 2.57 6.21
CA LEU A 28 -12.08 2.29 5.07
C LEU A 28 -11.70 3.57 4.29
N ALA A 29 -12.67 4.45 4.03
CA ALA A 29 -12.43 5.70 3.30
C ALA A 29 -11.47 6.65 4.04
N GLU A 30 -11.63 6.77 5.36
CA GLU A 30 -10.74 7.58 6.21
C GLU A 30 -9.33 6.99 6.22
N ALA A 31 -9.21 5.68 6.47
CA ALA A 31 -7.94 4.98 6.44
C ALA A 31 -7.24 5.14 5.08
N TRP A 32 -7.96 4.99 3.98
CA TRP A 32 -7.41 5.16 2.64
C TRP A 32 -6.94 6.58 2.36
N GLY A 33 -7.68 7.60 2.83
CA GLY A 33 -7.36 9.00 2.59
C GLY A 33 -6.23 9.55 3.49
N THR A 34 -5.97 8.92 4.63
CA THR A 34 -5.05 9.46 5.65
C THR A 34 -3.81 8.60 5.91
N CYS A 35 -3.74 7.37 5.38
CA CYS A 35 -2.58 6.51 5.61
C CYS A 35 -1.37 6.97 4.80
N ALA A 36 -0.30 7.37 5.51
CA ALA A 36 0.98 7.71 4.88
C ALA A 36 1.74 6.48 4.33
N ARG A 37 1.35 5.27 4.75
CA ARG A 37 1.99 4.01 4.34
C ARG A 37 1.31 3.42 3.11
N GLY A 38 1.71 3.90 1.94
CA GLY A 38 1.19 3.44 0.65
C GLY A 38 1.37 1.93 0.42
N ASP A 39 2.41 1.33 1.00
CA ASP A 39 2.64 -0.12 0.97
C ASP A 39 1.53 -0.91 1.69
N TRP A 40 1.01 -0.40 2.80
CA TRP A 40 -0.13 -1.01 3.52
C TRP A 40 -1.41 -0.94 2.69
N LEU A 41 -1.68 0.20 2.06
CA LEU A 41 -2.84 0.35 1.18
C LEU A 41 -2.74 -0.56 -0.05
N MET A 42 -1.55 -0.69 -0.61
CA MET A 42 -1.26 -1.58 -1.74
C MET A 42 -1.47 -3.05 -1.36
N TRP A 43 -0.96 -3.46 -0.19
CA TRP A 43 -1.18 -4.80 0.35
C TRP A 43 -2.68 -5.10 0.50
N LEU A 44 -3.45 -4.17 1.09
CA LEU A 44 -4.88 -4.34 1.29
C LEU A 44 -5.61 -4.54 -0.04
N ALA A 45 -5.30 -3.69 -1.03
CA ALA A 45 -5.90 -3.77 -2.37
C ALA A 45 -5.65 -5.14 -3.03
N VAL A 46 -4.43 -5.68 -2.92
CA VAL A 46 -4.12 -7.04 -3.39
C VAL A 46 -4.93 -8.09 -2.65
N ARG A 47 -5.05 -7.99 -1.32
CA ARG A 47 -5.73 -8.99 -0.49
C ARG A 47 -7.24 -9.03 -0.67
N VAL A 48 -7.86 -7.92 -1.05
CA VAL A 48 -9.30 -7.87 -1.39
C VAL A 48 -9.59 -8.18 -2.86
N GLY A 49 -8.56 -8.54 -3.65
CA GLY A 49 -8.74 -9.00 -5.02
C GLY A 49 -8.92 -7.89 -6.05
N VAL A 50 -8.37 -6.70 -5.81
CA VAL A 50 -8.29 -5.68 -6.87
C VAL A 50 -7.51 -6.22 -8.06
N ASP A 51 -8.01 -5.94 -9.26
CA ASP A 51 -7.39 -6.35 -10.52
C ASP A 51 -5.89 -6.04 -10.56
N ARG A 52 -5.08 -7.06 -10.91
CA ARG A 52 -3.62 -6.98 -10.91
C ARG A 52 -3.10 -5.86 -11.79
N ARG A 53 -3.75 -5.57 -12.92
CA ARG A 53 -3.31 -4.47 -13.80
C ARG A 53 -3.45 -3.12 -13.11
N ARG A 54 -4.52 -2.90 -12.33
CA ARG A 54 -4.67 -1.68 -11.53
C ARG A 54 -3.59 -1.55 -10.46
N ILE A 55 -3.26 -2.65 -9.77
CA ILE A 55 -2.16 -2.67 -8.79
C ILE A 55 -0.82 -2.28 -9.45
N VAL A 56 -0.49 -2.88 -10.59
CA VAL A 56 0.76 -2.53 -11.30
C VAL A 56 0.78 -1.07 -11.73
N LEU A 57 -0.33 -0.55 -12.27
CA LEU A 57 -0.42 0.85 -12.68
C LEU A 57 -0.25 1.81 -11.49
N ALA A 58 -0.82 1.48 -10.34
CA ALA A 58 -0.63 2.26 -9.11
C ALA A 58 0.85 2.24 -8.66
N ALA A 59 1.51 1.07 -8.71
CA ALA A 59 2.92 0.95 -8.36
C ALA A 59 3.80 1.80 -9.29
N CYS A 60 3.55 1.72 -10.60
CA CYS A 60 4.26 2.56 -11.58
C CYS A 60 3.98 4.05 -11.37
N ALA A 61 2.78 4.44 -10.96
CA ALA A 61 2.47 5.84 -10.64
C ALA A 61 3.29 6.32 -9.44
N CYS A 62 3.37 5.54 -8.36
CA CYS A 62 4.22 5.85 -7.22
C CYS A 62 5.70 5.95 -7.62
N ALA A 63 6.22 4.97 -8.38
CA ALA A 63 7.61 4.95 -8.83
C ALA A 63 7.96 6.18 -9.68
N ARG A 64 7.05 6.64 -10.55
CA ARG A 64 7.25 7.85 -11.35
C ARG A 64 7.48 9.10 -10.51
N LEU A 65 6.84 9.20 -9.34
CA LEU A 65 7.00 10.35 -8.44
C LEU A 65 8.38 10.40 -7.77
N THR A 66 9.10 9.28 -7.74
CA THR A 66 10.42 9.20 -7.08
C THR A 66 11.56 9.03 -8.07
N LEU A 67 11.29 9.08 -9.38
CA LEU A 67 12.31 8.84 -10.41
C LEU A 67 13.47 9.82 -10.31
N GLU A 68 13.20 11.10 -10.00
CA GLU A 68 14.25 12.11 -9.87
C GLU A 68 15.24 11.82 -8.73
N HIS A 69 14.81 11.07 -7.71
CA HIS A 69 15.66 10.67 -6.58
C HIS A 69 16.29 9.29 -6.76
N ALA A 70 15.87 8.53 -7.77
CA ALA A 70 16.33 7.16 -7.99
C ALA A 70 17.68 7.08 -8.73
N PHE A 71 18.15 8.20 -9.32
CA PHE A 71 19.31 8.24 -10.22
C PHE A 71 20.51 9.05 -9.70
N ASP A 72 20.57 9.37 -8.40
CA ASP A 72 21.77 10.00 -7.81
C ASP A 72 23.02 9.10 -7.84
N ASP A 73 22.85 7.80 -8.12
CA ASP A 73 23.92 6.81 -8.15
C ASP A 73 24.06 6.15 -9.54
N GLU A 74 24.17 6.96 -10.61
CA GLU A 74 24.45 6.46 -11.97
C GLU A 74 25.66 5.51 -12.03
N ALA A 75 26.63 5.68 -11.12
CA ALA A 75 27.81 4.81 -11.00
C ALA A 75 27.45 3.38 -10.55
N ALA A 76 26.42 3.20 -9.72
CA ALA A 76 26.03 1.89 -9.20
C ALA A 76 25.24 1.04 -10.22
N LEU A 77 24.48 1.68 -11.11
CA LEU A 77 23.71 1.00 -12.16
C LEU A 77 24.58 0.44 -13.29
N ARG A 78 25.68 1.13 -13.64
CA ARG A 78 26.60 0.71 -14.72
C ARG A 78 27.56 -0.41 -14.34
N SER A 79 27.77 -0.69 -13.05
CA SER A 79 28.65 -1.78 -12.59
C SER A 79 27.95 -3.15 -12.52
N ARG A 80 26.65 -3.20 -12.81
CA ARG A 80 25.80 -4.40 -12.73
C ARG A 80 25.22 -4.86 -14.08
N ALA A 81 25.57 -4.19 -15.17
CA ALA A 81 25.23 -4.56 -16.55
C ALA A 81 26.49 -4.99 -17.30
#